data_AF-A0A1W1UU94-F1
#
_entry.id   AF-A0A1W1UU94-F1
#
_cell.length_a   1.000
_cell.length_b   1.000
_cell.length_c   1.000
_cell.angle_alpha   90.00
_cell.angle_beta   90.00
_cell.angle_gamma   90.00
#
_symmetry.space_group_name_H-M   'P 1'
#
loop_
_entity.id
_entity.type
_entity.pdbx_description
1 polymer ?
#
loop_
_entity_poly.entity_id
_entity_poly.type
_entity_poly.pdbx_seq_one_letter_code
_entity_poly.pdbx_strand_id
1 'polypeptide(L)'
;MQPGDPQLQISEHIYGHFAEHLGRCIYDSFWVNEKLNVPKQGRIRMDIVEALRKIKVPNLRWPGGCFADTYHWRDGVGPTAQRPKMLNM
;
A
#
# COMPACT_ATOMS: atom_id res chain seq x y z
N MET A 1 10.60 34.93 7.16
CA MET A 1 10.43 33.75 8.03
C MET A 1 11.72 33.54 8.80
N GLN A 2 11.67 33.43 10.12
CA GLN A 2 12.85 33.05 10.91
C GLN A 2 12.83 31.53 11.16
N PRO A 3 13.99 30.86 11.19
CA PRO A 3 14.06 29.46 11.60
C PRO A 3 13.47 29.29 13.01
N GLY A 4 12.55 28.33 13.19
CA GLY A 4 11.99 27.99 14.51
C GLY A 4 10.71 28.72 14.91
N ASP A 5 10.01 29.39 13.98
CA ASP A 5 8.67 29.94 14.24
C ASP A 5 7.68 28.81 14.62
N PRO A 6 7.17 28.75 15.86
CA PRO A 6 6.31 27.66 16.32
C PRO A 6 4.92 27.65 15.67
N GLN A 7 4.55 28.68 14.90
CA GLN A 7 3.34 28.65 14.07
C GLN A 7 3.52 27.83 12.78
N LEU A 8 4.76 27.52 12.39
CA LEU A 8 5.07 26.70 11.21
C LEU A 8 5.21 25.23 11.61
N GLN A 9 4.09 24.52 11.65
CA GLN A 9 4.10 23.06 11.80
C GLN A 9 4.26 22.38 10.44
N ILE A 10 5.30 21.56 10.31
CA ILE A 10 5.44 20.66 9.16
C ILE A 10 4.45 19.51 9.36
N SER A 11 3.44 19.45 8.50
CA SER A 11 2.48 18.34 8.50
C SER A 11 3.21 17.03 8.26
N GLU A 12 3.01 16.02 9.12
CA GLU A 12 3.60 14.69 8.91
C GLU A 12 3.14 14.06 7.59
N HIS A 13 1.96 14.45 7.09
CA HIS A 13 1.38 13.87 5.89
C HIS A 13 2.18 14.14 4.61
N ILE A 14 3.12 15.09 4.61
CA ILE A 14 4.05 15.28 3.49
C ILE A 14 5.01 14.09 3.31
N TYR A 15 5.22 13.29 4.36
CA TYR A 15 5.99 12.04 4.35
C TYR A 15 5.11 10.82 4.03
N GLY A 16 3.98 11.05 3.35
CA GLY A 16 3.10 10.02 2.86
C GLY A 16 3.73 9.13 1.79
N HIS A 17 3.18 7.93 1.64
CA HIS A 17 3.60 6.97 0.62
C HIS A 17 2.45 6.60 -0.32
N PHE A 18 2.78 5.92 -1.42
CA PHE A 18 1.85 5.51 -2.45
C PHE A 18 2.13 4.05 -2.85
N ALA A 19 1.06 3.24 -2.93
CA ALA A 19 1.08 1.88 -3.41
C ALA A 19 0.00 1.67 -4.49
N GLU A 20 0.39 1.11 -5.62
CA GLU A 20 -0.48 0.83 -6.76
C GLU A 20 -0.47 -0.65 -7.09
N HIS A 21 -1.54 -1.16 -7.68
CA HIS A 21 -1.51 -2.45 -8.36
C HIS A 21 -0.63 -2.41 -9.62
N LEU A 22 0.67 -2.13 -9.47
CA LEU A 22 1.62 -1.97 -10.56
C LEU A 22 2.85 -2.85 -10.34
N GLY A 23 3.17 -3.69 -11.33
CA GLY A 23 4.27 -4.65 -11.26
C GLY A 23 4.23 -5.50 -9.99
N ARG A 24 5.29 -5.40 -9.17
CA ARG A 24 5.44 -6.14 -7.89
C ARG A 24 5.14 -5.28 -6.66
N CYS A 25 4.51 -4.12 -6.83
CA CYS A 25 4.22 -3.21 -5.71
C CYS A 25 3.23 -3.79 -4.71
N ILE A 26 2.23 -4.57 -5.14
CA ILE A 26 1.31 -5.28 -4.22
C ILE A 26 1.62 -6.78 -4.19
N TYR A 27 1.62 -7.42 -5.35
CA TYR A 27 1.87 -8.87 -5.47
C TYR A 27 3.36 -9.16 -5.40
N ASP A 28 3.74 -10.19 -4.63
CA ASP A 28 5.13 -10.59 -4.30
C ASP A 28 5.89 -9.66 -3.32
N SER A 29 5.30 -8.54 -2.91
CA SER A 29 5.84 -7.66 -1.86
C SER A 29 4.91 -7.61 -0.63
N PHE A 30 3.86 -6.78 -0.62
CA PHE A 30 2.91 -6.76 0.50
C PHE A 30 2.13 -8.06 0.58
N TRP A 31 1.54 -8.48 -0.53
CA TRP A 31 0.63 -9.61 -0.62
C TRP A 31 1.33 -10.80 -1.28
N VAL A 32 1.62 -11.82 -0.47
CA VAL A 32 2.35 -13.02 -0.90
C VAL A 32 1.49 -14.28 -0.88
N ASN A 33 1.97 -15.33 -1.55
CA ASN A 33 1.37 -16.65 -1.45
C ASN A 33 1.45 -17.18 -0.01
N GLU A 34 0.39 -17.86 0.45
CA GLU A 34 0.33 -18.45 1.79
C GLU A 34 1.47 -19.44 2.07
N LYS A 35 1.93 -20.16 1.05
CA LYS A 35 3.01 -21.15 1.15
C LYS A 35 4.41 -20.53 1.26
N LEU A 36 4.56 -19.24 0.97
CA LEU A 36 5.87 -18.59 1.03
C LEU A 36 6.36 -18.52 2.49
N ASN A 37 7.55 -19.08 2.77
CA ASN A 37 8.11 -19.12 4.12
C ASN A 37 8.78 -17.78 4.50
N VAL A 38 7.97 -16.79 4.83
CA VAL A 38 8.38 -15.47 5.32
C VAL A 38 7.50 -15.05 6.52
N PRO A 39 7.99 -14.18 7.42
CA PRO A 39 7.15 -13.61 8.47
C PRO A 39 5.94 -12.88 7.87
N LYS A 40 4.74 -13.38 8.15
CA LYS A 40 3.50 -12.86 7.55
C LYS A 40 2.29 -13.03 8.47
N GLN A 41 1.37 -12.07 8.41
CA GLN A 41 0.04 -12.17 9.00
C GLN A 41 -0.96 -12.42 7.85
N GLY A 42 -1.51 -13.63 7.79
CA GLY A 42 -2.21 -14.09 6.59
C GLY A 42 -1.29 -14.06 5.36
N ARG A 43 -1.61 -13.21 4.38
CA ARG A 43 -0.79 -13.00 3.18
C ARG A 43 0.04 -11.72 3.22
N ILE A 44 -0.06 -10.93 4.29
CA ILE A 44 0.67 -9.67 4.41
C ILE A 44 2.05 -9.93 5.01
N ARG A 45 3.11 -9.58 4.29
CA ARG A 45 4.50 -9.65 4.78
C ARG A 45 4.73 -8.67 5.92
N MET A 46 5.06 -9.20 7.09
CA MET A 46 5.22 -8.39 8.30
C MET A 46 6.55 -7.66 8.35
N ASP A 47 7.59 -8.18 7.70
CA ASP A 47 8.87 -7.50 7.60
C ASP A 47 8.77 -6.16 6.84
N ILE A 48 7.91 -6.09 5.82
CA ILE A 48 7.58 -4.84 5.11
C ILE A 48 6.79 -3.90 6.02
N VAL A 49 5.77 -4.40 6.73
CA VAL A 49 4.97 -3.60 7.67
C VAL A 49 5.85 -3.00 8.76
N GLU A 50 6.76 -3.78 9.34
CA GLU A 50 7.70 -3.31 10.35
C GLU A 50 8.69 -2.28 9.79
N ALA A 51 9.14 -2.44 8.55
CA ALA A 51 9.98 -1.44 7.90
C ALA A 51 9.25 -0.09 7.74
N LEU A 52 7.99 -0.11 7.28
CA LEU A 52 7.17 1.10 7.14
C LEU A 52 6.86 1.76 8.49
N ARG A 53 6.63 0.97 9.54
CA ARG A 53 6.48 1.47 10.91
C ARG A 53 7.74 2.18 11.41
N LYS A 54 8.93 1.62 11.14
CA LYS A 54 10.22 2.21 11.56
C LYS A 54 10.46 3.58 10.94
N ILE A 55 10.06 3.80 9.69
CA ILE A 55 10.16 5.10 9.02
C ILE A 55 8.96 6.02 9.29
N LYS A 56 8.01 5.58 10.14
CA LYS A 56 6.85 6.35 10.59
C LYS A 56 5.98 6.86 9.44
N VAL A 57 5.67 5.99 8.47
CA VAL A 57 4.75 6.34 7.38
C VAL A 57 3.38 6.74 7.96
N PRO A 58 2.92 7.99 7.75
CA PRO A 58 1.68 8.47 8.35
C PRO A 58 0.46 8.16 7.48
N ASN A 59 0.65 7.95 6.18
CA ASN A 59 -0.42 7.63 5.24
C ASN A 59 0.11 6.84 4.03
N LEU A 60 -0.77 6.01 3.47
CA LEU A 60 -0.49 5.20 2.28
C LEU A 60 -1.66 5.31 1.31
N ARG A 61 -1.45 5.96 0.16
CA ARG A 61 -2.44 6.06 -0.91
C ARG A 61 -2.53 4.73 -1.68
N TRP A 62 -3.75 4.25 -1.93
CA TRP A 62 -4.10 3.03 -2.67
C TRP A 62 -5.54 3.18 -3.23
N PRO A 63 -5.99 2.53 -4.33
CA PRO A 63 -5.30 1.59 -5.24
C PRO A 63 -4.46 2.29 -6.32
N GLY A 64 -4.68 3.60 -6.44
CA GLY A 64 -3.89 4.67 -7.02
C GLY A 64 -3.43 4.58 -8.48
N GLY A 65 -2.64 5.60 -8.83
CA GLY A 65 -2.14 5.88 -10.18
C GLY A 65 -3.23 5.84 -11.25
N CYS A 66 -2.86 5.31 -12.41
CA CYS A 66 -3.76 5.10 -13.53
C CYS A 66 -4.64 3.86 -13.33
N PHE A 67 -4.19 2.92 -12.49
CA PHE A 67 -4.98 1.74 -12.16
C PHE A 67 -6.33 2.12 -11.52
N ALA A 68 -6.33 3.12 -10.64
CA ALA A 68 -7.54 3.60 -9.98
C ALA A 68 -8.62 4.12 -10.93
N ASP A 69 -8.27 4.62 -12.11
CA ASP A 69 -9.22 5.21 -13.07
C ASP A 69 -10.10 4.14 -13.74
N THR A 70 -9.60 2.91 -13.84
CA THR A 70 -10.29 1.78 -14.49
C THR A 70 -10.71 0.69 -13.50
N TYR A 71 -10.28 0.80 -12.24
CA TYR A 71 -10.57 -0.20 -11.22
C TYR A 71 -11.98 -0.08 -10.65
N HIS A 72 -12.77 -1.15 -10.77
CA HIS A 72 -14.06 -1.27 -10.11
C HIS A 72 -13.92 -1.97 -8.76
N TRP A 73 -14.03 -1.22 -7.66
CA TRP A 73 -13.78 -1.74 -6.30
C TRP A 73 -14.58 -3.00 -5.93
N ARG A 74 -15.77 -3.20 -6.52
CA ARG A 74 -16.61 -4.38 -6.29
C ARG A 74 -15.94 -5.68 -6.73
N ASP A 75 -15.03 -5.60 -7.69
CA ASP A 75 -14.26 -6.74 -8.19
C ASP A 75 -13.21 -7.21 -7.17
N GLY A 76 -12.83 -6.35 -6.22
CA GLY A 76 -11.84 -6.65 -5.17
C GLY A 76 -12.37 -7.24 -3.88
N VAL A 77 -13.70 -7.39 -3.73
CA VAL A 77 -14.35 -7.85 -2.49
C VAL A 77 -15.09 -9.18 -2.67
N GLY A 78 -15.69 -9.72 -1.61
CA GLY A 78 -16.39 -11.01 -1.66
C GLY A 78 -15.47 -12.24 -1.73
N PRO A 79 -16.00 -13.44 -2.01
CA PRO A 79 -15.22 -14.67 -2.07
C PRO A 79 -14.11 -14.59 -3.12
N THR A 80 -12.86 -14.85 -2.72
CA THR A 80 -11.68 -14.71 -3.60
C THR A 80 -11.80 -15.48 -4.92
N ALA A 81 -12.46 -16.65 -4.90
CA ALA A 81 -12.64 -17.49 -6.09
C ALA A 81 -13.62 -16.89 -7.12
N GLN A 82 -14.45 -15.92 -6.74
CA GLN A 82 -15.45 -15.26 -7.59
C GLN A 82 -14.98 -13.90 -8.11
N ARG A 83 -13.82 -13.41 -7.67
CA ARG A 83 -13.27 -12.12 -8.11
C ARG A 83 -12.75 -12.24 -9.54
N PRO A 84 -13.12 -11.33 -10.47
CA PRO A 84 -12.66 -11.40 -11.84
C PRO A 84 -11.16 -11.14 -11.93
N LYS A 85 -10.51 -11.69 -12.96
CA LYS A 85 -9.13 -11.34 -13.30
C LYS A 85 -9.14 -10.10 -14.16
N MET A 86 -8.22 -9.17 -13.88
CA MET A 86 -8.01 -7.97 -14.68
C MET A 86 -6.62 -8.00 -15.30
N LEU A 87 -6.49 -7.51 -16.53
CA LEU A 87 -5.18 -7.28 -17.12
C LEU A 87 -4.57 -6.05 -16.45
N ASN A 88 -3.33 -6.17 -15.98
CA ASN A 88 -2.61 -5.00 -15.48
C ASN A 88 -2.10 -4.21 -16.69
N MET A 89 -2.70 -3.04 -16.96
CA MET A 89 -2.23 -2.10 -17.99
C MET A 89 -1.10 -1.23 -17.46
#